data_AF-L7WCQ1-F1
#
_entry.id   AF-L7WCQ1-F1
#
_cell.length_a   1.000
_cell.length_b   1.000
_cell.length_c   1.000
_cell.angle_alpha   90.00
_cell.angle_beta   90.00
_cell.angle_gamma   90.00
#
_symmetry.space_group_name_H-M   'P 1'
#
loop_
_entity.id
_entity.type
_entity.pdbx_description
1 polymer ?
#
loop_
_entity_poly.entity_id
_entity_poly.type
_entity_poly.pdbx_seq_one_letter_code
_entity_poly.pdbx_strand_id
1 'polypeptide(L)'
;MSQLNDIVSQRKKGLSSSEIRQKLEEDGVEEAQIQFYLQKSDELFFNQMMSPKKTETASTNNATKVIKIITLILCLLLLISIFLGYITTGLLGLLIIWILIRYSSF
;
A
#
# COMPACT_ATOMS: atom_id res chain seq x y z
N MET A 1 16.58 -27.45 -5.98
CA MET A 1 15.79 -26.26 -5.58
C MET A 1 14.72 -25.86 -6.59
N SER A 2 14.99 -25.81 -7.89
CA SER A 2 13.99 -25.44 -8.92
C SER A 2 12.76 -26.37 -8.94
N GLN A 3 12.95 -27.70 -8.94
CA GLN A 3 11.84 -28.67 -8.89
C GLN A 3 10.96 -28.54 -7.64
N LEU A 4 11.55 -28.41 -6.45
CA LEU A 4 10.77 -28.26 -5.22
C LEU A 4 9.90 -26.99 -5.24
N ASN A 5 10.41 -25.89 -5.80
CA ASN A 5 9.63 -24.66 -5.93
C ASN A 5 8.48 -24.80 -6.94
N ASP A 6 8.69 -25.54 -8.02
CA ASP A 6 7.63 -25.85 -8.99
C ASP A 6 6.54 -26.73 -8.36
N ILE A 7 6.92 -27.75 -7.59
CA ILE A 7 5.99 -28.61 -6.84
C ILE A 7 5.16 -27.80 -5.83
N VAL A 8 5.79 -26.88 -5.08
CA VAL A 8 5.10 -25.97 -4.18
C VAL A 8 4.13 -25.04 -4.93
N SER A 9 4.51 -24.59 -6.13
CA SER A 9 3.65 -23.79 -7.01
C SER A 9 2.43 -24.59 -7.52
N GLN A 10 2.64 -25.85 -7.92
CA GLN A 10 1.56 -26.76 -8.33
C GLN A 10 0.59 -27.02 -7.17
N ARG A 11 1.09 -27.23 -5.96
CA ARG A 11 0.24 -27.37 -4.76
C ARG A 11 -0.56 -26.10 -4.45
N LYS A 12 0.00 -24.90 -4.63
CA LYS A 12 -0.76 -23.64 -4.54
C LYS A 12 -1.88 -23.52 -5.57
N LYS A 13 -1.73 -24.14 -6.74
CA LYS A 13 -2.76 -24.18 -7.79
C LYS A 13 -3.86 -25.21 -7.49
N GLY A 14 -3.74 -25.97 -6.40
CA GLY A 14 -4.74 -26.94 -5.96
C GLY A 14 -4.49 -28.37 -6.44
N LEU A 15 -3.33 -28.68 -7.02
CA LEU A 15 -2.98 -30.05 -7.38
C LEU A 15 -2.78 -30.91 -6.14
N SER A 16 -3.36 -32.11 -6.18
CA SER A 16 -3.20 -33.13 -5.15
C SER A 16 -1.80 -33.75 -5.17
N SER A 17 -1.36 -34.27 -4.03
CA SER A 17 -0.07 -34.96 -3.91
C SER A 17 0.05 -36.17 -4.85
N SER A 18 -1.06 -36.82 -5.19
CA SER A 18 -1.12 -37.91 -6.17
C SER A 18 -0.86 -37.45 -7.60
N GLU A 19 -1.39 -36.30 -8.00
CA GLU A 19 -1.15 -35.75 -9.35
C GLU A 19 0.29 -35.28 -9.50
N ILE A 20 0.84 -34.65 -8.47
CA ILE A 20 2.25 -34.23 -8.42
C ILE A 20 3.16 -35.46 -8.46
N ARG A 21 2.80 -36.51 -7.71
CA ARG A 21 3.53 -37.78 -7.70
C ARG A 21 3.58 -38.41 -9.08
N GLN A 22 2.44 -38.57 -9.74
CA GLN A 22 2.36 -39.13 -11.08
C GLN A 22 3.25 -38.37 -12.06
N LYS A 23 3.24 -37.03 -12.01
CA LYS A 23 4.09 -36.19 -12.85
C LYS A 23 5.59 -36.40 -12.59
N LEU A 24 5.99 -36.60 -11.34
CA LEU A 24 7.39 -36.88 -10.99
C LEU A 24 7.82 -38.28 -11.41
N GLU A 25 6.92 -39.26 -11.36
CA GLU A 25 7.15 -40.60 -11.90
C GLU A 25 7.33 -40.55 -13.43
N GLU A 26 6.50 -39.76 -14.14
CA GLU A 26 6.62 -39.51 -15.59
C GLU A 26 7.93 -38.80 -15.96
N ASP A 27 8.40 -37.88 -15.11
CA ASP A 27 9.69 -37.18 -15.26
C ASP A 27 10.90 -38.07 -14.91
N GLY A 28 10.69 -39.34 -14.52
CA GLY A 28 11.75 -40.30 -14.19
C GLY A 28 12.43 -40.03 -12.85
N VAL A 29 11.76 -39.33 -11.93
CA VAL A 29 12.29 -39.05 -10.59
C VAL A 29 12.22 -40.31 -9.74
N GLU A 30 13.28 -40.56 -8.99
CA GLU A 30 13.37 -41.73 -8.10
C GLU A 30 12.38 -41.63 -6.92
N GLU A 31 11.73 -42.74 -6.56
CA GLU A 31 10.67 -42.81 -5.55
C GLU A 31 11.07 -42.18 -4.20
N ALA A 32 12.31 -42.39 -3.75
CA ALA A 32 12.83 -41.79 -2.52
C ALA A 32 12.89 -40.25 -2.60
N GLN A 33 13.18 -39.71 -3.78
CA GLN A 33 13.20 -38.26 -4.03
C GLN A 33 11.79 -37.71 -4.16
N ILE A 34 10.86 -38.45 -4.77
CA ILE A 34 9.44 -38.09 -4.85
C ILE A 34 8.86 -37.89 -3.44
N GLN A 35 9.08 -38.87 -2.55
CA GLN A 35 8.60 -38.80 -1.18
C GLN A 35 9.20 -37.59 -0.43
N PHE A 36 10.50 -37.36 -0.60
CA PHE A 36 11.18 -36.19 -0.03
C PHE A 36 10.58 -34.86 -0.54
N TYR A 37 10.33 -34.73 -1.85
CA TYR A 37 9.78 -33.52 -2.43
C TYR A 37 8.33 -33.25 -2.01
N LEU A 38 7.51 -34.29 -1.91
CA LEU A 38 6.12 -34.17 -1.45
C LEU A 38 6.05 -33.71 0.01
N GLN A 39 6.83 -34.35 0.89
CA GLN A 39 6.87 -34.00 2.30
C GLN A 39 7.39 -32.57 2.49
N LYS A 40 8.46 -32.20 1.80
CA LYS A 40 9.07 -30.88 1.94
C LYS A 40 8.20 -29.77 1.36
N SER A 41 7.46 -30.06 0.30
CA SER A 41 6.50 -29.10 -0.24
C SER A 41 5.27 -28.92 0.68
N ASP A 42 4.92 -29.92 1.50
CA ASP A 42 3.79 -29.82 2.44
C ASP A 42 4.17 -28.91 3.59
N GLU A 43 5.39 -29.12 4.12
CA GLU A 43 5.99 -28.26 5.13
C GLU A 43 6.09 -26.81 4.64
N LEU A 44 6.60 -26.58 3.42
CA LEU A 44 6.69 -25.24 2.83
C LEU A 44 5.32 -24.59 2.62
N PHE A 45 4.35 -25.35 2.13
CA PHE A 45 2.99 -24.85 1.91
C PHE A 45 2.33 -24.48 3.24
N PHE A 46 2.43 -25.35 4.24
CA PHE A 46 1.90 -25.10 5.58
C PHE A 46 2.59 -23.92 6.25
N ASN A 47 3.93 -23.84 6.17
CA ASN A 47 4.69 -22.73 6.74
C ASN A 47 4.37 -21.40 6.04
N GLN A 48 4.04 -21.41 4.74
CA GLN A 48 3.55 -20.21 4.04
C GLN A 48 2.13 -19.81 4.45
N MET A 49 1.27 -20.77 4.79
CA MET A 49 -0.08 -20.49 5.32
C MET A 49 -0.05 -20.02 6.77
N MET A 50 0.85 -20.58 7.58
CA MET A 50 1.02 -20.24 9.01
C MET A 50 1.90 -19.03 9.24
N SER A 51 2.78 -18.69 8.29
CA SER A 51 3.55 -17.45 8.37
C SER A 51 2.55 -16.30 8.29
N PRO A 52 2.46 -15.43 9.31
CA PRO A 52 1.60 -14.27 9.25
C PRO A 52 2.03 -13.50 8.01
N LYS A 53 1.11 -13.44 7.03
CA LYS A 53 1.29 -12.83 5.71
C LYS A 53 2.18 -11.61 5.92
N LYS A 54 3.46 -11.73 5.56
CA LYS A 54 4.40 -10.61 5.66
C LYS A 54 3.82 -9.64 4.66
N THR A 55 2.99 -8.74 5.17
CA THR A 55 2.32 -7.75 4.36
C THR A 55 3.48 -6.98 3.78
N GLU A 56 3.71 -7.16 2.49
CA GLU A 56 4.65 -6.36 1.73
C GLU A 56 4.06 -4.95 1.63
N THR A 57 3.92 -4.27 2.77
CA THR A 57 3.57 -2.86 2.88
C THR A 57 4.82 -2.00 2.79
N ALA A 58 5.90 -2.51 2.18
CA ALA A 58 7.10 -1.71 1.93
C ALA A 58 6.89 -0.66 0.83
N SER A 59 5.92 -0.85 -0.09
CA SER A 59 5.70 0.06 -1.21
C SER A 59 4.69 1.19 -0.91
N THR A 60 3.66 0.92 -0.09
CA THR A 60 2.56 1.86 0.16
C THR A 60 2.85 2.94 1.22
N ASN A 61 3.94 2.78 1.99
CA ASN A 61 4.31 3.74 3.04
C ASN A 61 4.82 5.08 2.49
N ASN A 62 5.33 5.10 1.26
CA ASN A 62 5.95 6.29 0.68
C ASN A 62 4.87 7.21 0.11
N ALA A 63 3.93 6.63 -0.66
CA ALA A 63 2.83 7.36 -1.27
C ALA A 63 1.89 7.96 -0.22
N THR A 64 1.58 7.22 0.84
CA THR A 64 0.75 7.73 1.95
C THR A 64 1.42 8.86 2.72
N LYS A 65 2.75 8.85 2.87
CA LYS A 65 3.50 9.98 3.44
C LYS A 65 3.47 11.21 2.54
N VAL A 66 3.67 11.03 1.23
CA VAL A 66 3.62 12.13 0.25
C VAL A 66 2.22 12.76 0.21
N ILE A 67 1.16 11.95 0.18
CA ILE A 67 -0.23 12.44 0.21
C ILE A 67 -0.48 13.24 1.49
N LYS A 68 -0.01 12.76 2.66
CA LYS A 68 -0.14 13.50 3.92
C LYS A 68 0.54 14.88 3.87
N ILE A 69 1.74 14.97 3.28
CA ILE A 69 2.47 16.24 3.15
C ILE A 69 1.71 17.21 2.21
N ILE A 70 1.23 16.71 1.06
CA ILE A 70 0.47 17.52 0.10
C ILE A 70 -0.82 18.05 0.76
N THR A 71 -1.55 17.19 1.46
CA THR A 71 -2.77 17.59 2.18
C THR A 71 -2.47 18.64 3.25
N LEU A 72 -1.36 18.50 3.99
CA LEU A 72 -0.95 19.47 5.01
C LEU A 72 -0.66 20.85 4.39
N ILE A 73 0.09 20.89 3.29
CA ILE A 73 0.42 22.13 2.57
C ILE A 73 -0.83 22.79 2.02
N LEU A 74 -1.74 22.02 1.44
CA LEU A 74 -3.01 22.54 0.91
C LEU A 74 -3.86 23.17 2.02
N CYS A 75 -3.95 22.50 3.17
CA CYS A 75 -4.68 23.00 4.33
C CYS A 75 -4.06 24.30 4.87
N LEU A 76 -2.73 24.39 4.89
CA LEU A 76 -2.01 25.58 5.30
C LEU A 76 -2.25 26.77 4.35
N LEU A 77 -2.22 26.54 3.04
CA LEU A 77 -2.52 27.57 2.03
C LEU A 77 -3.96 28.09 2.15
N LEU A 78 -4.92 27.20 2.39
CA LEU A 78 -6.31 27.57 2.66
C LEU A 78 -6.43 28.46 3.90
N LEU A 79 -5.76 28.11 5.00
CA LEU A 79 -5.78 28.88 6.23
C LEU A 79 -5.20 30.29 6.03
N ILE A 80 -4.06 30.39 5.34
CA ILE A 80 -3.43 31.68 5.00
C ILE A 80 -4.37 32.51 4.13
N SER A 81 -5.03 31.91 3.14
CA SER A 81 -5.97 32.61 2.25
C SER A 81 -7.16 33.19 3.00
N ILE A 82 -7.73 32.44 3.96
CA ILE A 82 -8.81 32.93 4.83
C ILE A 82 -8.31 34.09 5.70
N PHE A 83 -7.10 33.97 6.26
CA PHE A 83 -6.52 35.00 7.12
C PHE A 83 -6.23 36.30 6.36
N LEU A 84 -5.65 36.21 5.15
CA LEU A 84 -5.43 37.37 4.28
C LEU A 84 -6.76 37.94 3.76
N GLY A 85 -7.75 37.09 3.45
CA GLY A 85 -9.10 37.52 3.10
C GLY A 85 -9.76 38.33 4.22
N TYR A 86 -9.59 37.89 5.47
CA TYR A 86 -10.09 38.62 6.63
C TYR A 86 -9.36 39.96 6.84
N ILE A 87 -8.03 39.97 6.75
CA ILE A 87 -7.21 41.19 6.86
C ILE A 87 -7.58 42.19 5.75
N THR A 88 -7.68 41.73 4.50
CA THR A 88 -8.03 42.58 3.35
C THR A 88 -9.45 43.11 3.47
N THR A 89 -10.43 42.29 3.85
CA THR A 89 -11.81 42.73 4.07
C THR A 89 -11.91 43.73 5.22
N GLY A 90 -11.17 43.52 6.31
CA GLY A 90 -11.09 44.44 7.44
C GLY A 90 -10.44 45.78 7.07
N LEU A 91 -9.34 45.75 6.29
CA LEU A 91 -8.67 46.94 5.81
C LEU A 91 -9.55 47.73 4.81
N LEU A 92 -10.25 47.03 3.92
CA LEU A 92 -11.19 47.63 2.96
C LEU A 92 -12.36 48.29 3.71
N GLY A 93 -12.89 47.62 4.74
CA GLY A 93 -13.91 48.19 5.63
C GLY A 93 -13.44 49.46 6.34
N LEU A 94 -12.21 49.45 6.88
CA LEU A 94 -11.58 50.63 7.48
C LEU A 94 -11.39 51.78 6.47
N LEU A 95 -11.03 51.46 5.24
CA LEU A 95 -10.84 52.43 4.16
C LEU A 95 -12.18 53.08 3.75
N ILE A 96 -13.26 52.29 3.68
CA ILE A 96 -14.62 52.80 3.41
C ILE A 96 -15.09 53.71 4.57
N ILE A 97 -14.90 53.30 5.82
CA ILE A 97 -15.25 54.10 7.00
C ILE A 97 -14.45 55.42 7.01
N TRP A 98 -13.16 55.37 6.67
CA TRP A 98 -12.31 56.56 6.55
C TRP A 98 -12.80 57.54 5.48
N ILE A 99 -13.17 57.04 4.30
CA ILE A 99 -13.76 57.87 3.22
C ILE A 99 -15.09 58.48 3.69
N LEU A 100 -15.95 57.72 4.38
CA LEU A 100 -17.24 58.19 4.85
C LEU A 100 -17.10 59.31 5.90
N ILE A 101 -16.20 59.14 6.87
CA ILE A 101 -15.88 60.17 7.87
C ILE A 101 -15.34 61.44 7.20
N ARG A 102 -14.47 61.28 6.19
CA ARG A 102 -13.91 62.42 5.45
C ARG A 102 -14.97 63.15 4.63
N TYR A 103 -15.93 62.43 4.05
CA TYR A 103 -17.05 63.03 3.31
C TYR A 103 -18.11 63.65 4.22
N SER A 104 -18.36 63.09 5.41
CA SER A 104 -19.31 63.64 6.38
C SER A 104 -18.79 64.90 7.09
N SER A 105 -17.49 65.14 7.05
CA SER A 105 -16.87 66.34 7.63
C SER A 105 -16.80 67.53 6.65
N PHE A 106 -17.31 67.36 5.43
CA PHE A 106 -17.46 68.41 4.41
C PHE A 106 -18.92 68.89 4.37
#